data_AF-A0A9D0BVS4-F1
#
_entry.id   AF-A0A9D0BVS4-F1
#
_cell.length_a   1.000
_cell.length_b   1.000
_cell.length_c   1.000
_cell.angle_alpha   90.00
_cell.angle_beta   90.00
_cell.angle_gamma   90.00
#
_symmetry.space_group_name_H-M   'P 1'
#
loop_
_entity.id
_entity.type
_entity.pdbx_description
1 polymer ?
#
loop_
_entity_poly.entity_id
_entity_poly.type
_entity_poly.pdbx_seq_one_letter_code
_entity_poly.pdbx_strand_id
1 'polypeptide(L)'
;MRRILLLVFVFIFVLGLPVFGITLQEAYQNALPGLGYDRLIELDPSHTYTGGLGIIGESVGIKGHGAVIDLQGGSIAVSGSSVIDMDACVVINGSNGLLVQNETTAFITQCSFYGNQKGIKFEGTSGSVTVLNTILAFNTEYGFACDEGSFIDLRYLDAYQNTLENYVKWCSG
;
A
#
# COMPACT_ATOMS: atom_id res chain seq x y z
N MET A 1 28.45 42.92 11.08
CA MET A 1 28.95 41.71 10.37
C MET A 1 28.76 40.41 11.15
N ARG A 2 29.22 40.28 12.41
CA ARG A 2 29.13 39.01 13.19
C ARG A 2 27.72 38.45 13.39
N ARG A 3 26.70 39.30 13.58
CA ARG A 3 25.28 38.89 13.70
C ARG A 3 24.65 38.44 12.37
N ILE A 4 25.06 39.05 11.26
CA ILE A 4 24.59 38.69 9.92
C ILE A 4 25.18 37.33 9.50
N LEU A 5 26.47 37.11 9.80
CA LEU A 5 27.13 35.83 9.55
C LEU A 5 26.48 34.68 10.34
N LEU A 6 26.06 34.95 11.59
CA LEU A 6 25.39 33.97 12.45
C LEU A 6 23.97 33.64 11.96
N LEU A 7 23.23 34.64 11.45
CA LEU A 7 21.92 34.45 10.83
C LEU A 7 21.99 33.65 9.53
N VAL A 8 23.00 33.91 8.69
CA VAL A 8 23.24 33.13 7.46
C VAL A 8 23.57 31.67 7.79
N PHE A 9 24.34 31.42 8.85
CA PHE A 9 24.68 30.06 9.27
C PHE A 9 23.47 29.26 9.79
N VAL A 10 22.58 29.91 10.57
CA VAL A 10 21.32 29.30 11.03
C VAL A 10 20.38 29.03 9.86
N PHE A 11 20.30 29.92 8.88
CA PHE A 11 19.44 29.75 7.71
C PHE A 11 19.89 28.59 6.81
N ILE A 12 21.20 28.42 6.61
CA ILE A 12 21.75 27.28 5.86
C ILE A 12 21.54 25.95 6.60
N PHE A 13 21.61 25.95 7.94
CA PHE A 13 21.40 24.75 8.74
C PHE A 13 19.93 24.27 8.73
N VAL A 14 18.96 25.19 8.70
CA VAL A 14 17.51 24.85 8.63
C VAL A 14 17.12 24.36 7.23
N LEU A 15 17.75 24.85 6.17
CA LEU A 15 17.48 24.42 4.78
C LEU A 15 18.21 23.11 4.38
N GLY A 16 19.19 22.68 5.18
CA GLY A 16 19.98 21.48 4.92
C GLY A 16 19.48 20.22 5.61
N LEU A 17 18.41 20.28 6.40
CA LEU A 17 17.79 19.08 6.96
C LEU A 17 17.13 18.31 5.81
N PRO A 18 17.58 17.09 5.50
CA PRO A 18 16.86 16.26 4.56
C PRO A 18 15.50 16.02 5.20
N VAL A 19 14.43 16.39 4.51
CA VAL A 19 13.10 15.89 4.80
C VAL A 19 13.15 14.42 4.41
N PHE A 20 13.76 13.59 5.25
CA PHE A 20 13.78 12.15 5.05
C PHE A 20 12.31 11.71 5.12
N GLY A 21 11.77 11.31 3.97
CA GLY A 21 10.46 10.66 3.93
C GLY A 21 10.52 9.44 4.85
N ILE A 22 9.47 9.26 5.66
CA ILE A 22 9.34 8.06 6.49
C ILE A 22 9.09 6.91 5.52
N THR A 23 9.87 5.84 5.62
CA THR A 23 9.64 4.68 4.75
C THR A 23 8.52 3.81 5.29
N LEU A 24 7.78 3.13 4.42
CA LEU A 24 6.77 2.16 4.86
C LEU A 24 7.43 1.00 5.66
N GLN A 25 8.64 0.62 5.26
CA GLN A 25 9.44 -0.40 5.97
C GLN A 25 9.81 0.03 7.40
N GLU A 26 10.14 1.30 7.61
CA GLU A 26 10.43 1.84 8.94
C GLU A 26 9.18 1.88 9.81
N ALA A 27 8.03 2.28 9.25
CA ALA A 27 6.75 2.22 9.95
C ALA A 27 6.42 0.78 10.38
N TYR A 28 6.65 -0.20 9.50
CA TYR A 28 6.49 -1.62 9.80
C TYR A 28 7.41 -2.12 10.93
N GLN A 29 8.69 -1.74 10.88
CA GLN A 29 9.68 -2.18 11.88
C GLN A 29 9.41 -1.61 13.27
N ASN A 30 8.86 -0.38 13.33
CA ASN A 30 8.50 0.28 14.58
C ASN A 30 7.10 -0.08 15.07
N ALA A 31 6.29 -0.77 14.27
CA ALA A 31 4.94 -1.18 14.65
C ALA A 31 4.97 -2.22 15.77
N LEU A 32 4.06 -2.03 16.73
CA LEU A 32 3.81 -2.96 17.83
C LEU A 32 2.62 -3.87 17.48
N PRO A 33 2.49 -5.03 18.14
CA PRO A 33 1.27 -5.84 18.04
C PRO A 33 0.04 -5.07 18.54
N GLY A 34 -1.11 -5.30 17.92
CA GLY A 34 -2.36 -4.61 18.26
C GLY A 34 -3.55 -5.16 17.50
N LEU A 35 -4.75 -5.06 18.09
CA LEU A 35 -6.03 -5.52 17.49
C LEU A 35 -6.04 -6.98 16.98
N GLY A 36 -5.14 -7.83 17.48
CA GLY A 36 -5.00 -9.22 17.07
C GLY A 36 -4.00 -9.46 15.91
N TYR A 37 -3.35 -8.41 15.41
CA TYR A 37 -2.25 -8.51 14.45
C TYR A 37 -0.91 -8.61 15.18
N ASP A 38 0.05 -9.32 14.58
CA ASP A 38 1.44 -9.33 15.01
C ASP A 38 2.07 -7.93 14.90
N ARG A 39 1.61 -7.16 13.91
CA ARG A 39 1.97 -5.74 13.73
C ARG A 39 0.75 -4.92 13.34
N LEU A 40 0.53 -3.83 14.07
CA LEU A 40 -0.44 -2.80 13.73
C LEU A 40 0.29 -1.52 13.36
N ILE A 41 0.26 -1.17 12.09
CA ILE A 41 0.81 0.07 11.55
C ILE A 41 -0.29 1.12 11.52
N GLU A 42 -0.13 2.19 12.29
CA GLU A 42 -0.97 3.37 12.24
C GLU A 42 -0.21 4.48 11.50
N LEU A 43 -0.70 4.85 10.31
CA LEU A 43 -0.08 5.87 9.48
C LEU A 43 -0.69 7.24 9.79
N ASP A 44 0.17 8.26 9.89
CA ASP A 44 -0.25 9.64 10.03
C ASP A 44 -0.64 10.20 8.64
N PRO A 45 -1.88 10.69 8.44
CA PRO A 45 -2.33 11.18 7.14
C PRO A 45 -1.64 12.47 6.68
N SER A 46 -0.87 13.14 7.55
CA SER A 46 -0.04 14.29 7.17
C SER A 46 1.29 13.88 6.52
N HIS A 47 1.61 12.58 6.48
CA HIS A 47 2.85 12.05 5.92
C HIS A 47 2.60 11.24 4.64
N THR A 48 3.60 11.27 3.76
CA THR A 48 3.73 10.30 2.66
C THR A 48 4.78 9.27 3.06
N TYR A 49 4.40 7.99 3.00
CA TYR A 49 5.27 6.87 3.31
C TYR A 49 5.86 6.31 2.02
N THR A 50 7.18 6.18 1.94
CA THR A 50 7.85 5.80 0.69
C THR A 50 8.38 4.38 0.70
N GLY A 51 8.43 3.76 -0.48
CA GLY A 51 9.04 2.45 -0.71
C GLY A 51 8.09 1.27 -0.47
N GLY A 52 8.51 0.10 -0.95
CA GLY A 52 7.76 -1.15 -0.80
C GLY A 52 7.86 -1.76 0.61
N LEU A 53 7.05 -2.79 0.85
CA LEU A 53 7.00 -3.55 2.09
C LEU A 53 6.81 -5.04 1.78
N GLY A 54 7.61 -5.91 2.40
CA GLY A 54 7.47 -7.36 2.33
C GLY A 54 6.96 -7.94 3.65
N ILE A 55 5.91 -8.77 3.59
CA ILE A 55 5.30 -9.44 4.74
C ILE A 55 5.27 -10.95 4.47
N ILE A 56 5.81 -11.75 5.39
CA ILE A 56 5.91 -13.20 5.25
C ILE A 56 5.64 -13.88 6.60
N GLY A 57 4.62 -14.74 6.65
CA GLY A 57 4.26 -15.52 7.84
C GLY A 57 3.77 -14.69 9.03
N GLU A 58 3.28 -13.47 8.81
CA GLU A 58 2.82 -12.56 9.86
C GLU A 58 1.39 -12.06 9.57
N SER A 59 0.66 -11.73 10.63
CA SER A 59 -0.62 -11.02 10.56
C SER A 59 -0.40 -9.52 10.74
N VAL A 60 -0.77 -8.70 9.76
CA VAL A 60 -0.44 -7.28 9.72
C VAL A 60 -1.68 -6.43 9.44
N GLY A 61 -1.94 -5.46 10.33
CA GLY A 61 -2.93 -4.42 10.12
C GLY A 61 -2.27 -3.11 9.70
N ILE A 62 -2.79 -2.44 8.67
CA ILE A 62 -2.38 -1.11 8.22
C ILE A 62 -3.60 -0.19 8.28
N LYS A 63 -3.57 0.79 9.19
CA LYS A 63 -4.60 1.82 9.34
C LYS A 63 -4.06 3.12 8.76
N GLY A 64 -4.54 3.46 7.57
CA GLY A 64 -4.00 4.54 6.76
C GLY A 64 -4.52 5.92 7.14
N HIS A 65 -5.76 6.03 7.61
CA HIS A 65 -6.42 7.32 7.90
C HIS A 65 -6.39 8.35 6.74
N GLY A 66 -6.19 7.90 5.51
CA GLY A 66 -6.01 8.72 4.31
C GLY A 66 -4.54 8.98 3.92
N ALA A 67 -3.57 8.40 4.64
CA ALA A 67 -2.15 8.53 4.35
C ALA A 67 -1.80 7.98 2.95
N VAL A 68 -0.82 8.64 2.32
CA VAL A 68 -0.30 8.25 1.01
C VAL A 68 0.89 7.32 1.19
N ILE A 69 0.86 6.19 0.49
CA ILE A 69 1.95 5.24 0.33
C ILE A 69 2.44 5.35 -1.10
N ASP A 70 3.61 5.97 -1.29
CA ASP A 70 4.29 6.06 -2.58
C ASP A 70 5.32 4.94 -2.70
N LEU A 71 5.00 3.92 -3.50
CA LEU A 71 5.80 2.70 -3.57
C LEU A 71 7.09 2.85 -4.36
N GLN A 72 7.26 3.94 -5.13
CA GLN A 72 8.47 4.23 -5.91
C GLN A 72 8.93 3.05 -6.79
N GLY A 73 7.97 2.39 -7.44
CA GLY A 73 8.18 1.20 -8.28
C GLY A 73 8.13 -0.13 -7.51
N GLY A 74 8.11 -0.10 -6.18
CA GLY A 74 8.01 -1.28 -5.31
C GLY A 74 6.61 -1.89 -5.27
N SER A 75 6.34 -2.68 -4.23
CA SER A 75 5.03 -3.27 -3.93
C SER A 75 4.86 -3.46 -2.43
N ILE A 76 3.62 -3.48 -1.95
CA ILE A 76 3.28 -4.17 -0.70
C ILE A 76 3.09 -5.65 -1.07
N ALA A 77 4.06 -6.50 -0.73
CA ALA A 77 4.08 -7.91 -1.11
C ALA A 77 3.85 -8.79 0.12
N VAL A 78 2.87 -9.69 0.04
CA VAL A 78 2.40 -10.50 1.17
C VAL A 78 2.33 -11.98 0.77
N SER A 79 2.98 -12.85 1.55
CA SER A 79 3.07 -14.28 1.26
C SER A 79 3.24 -15.14 2.53
N GLY A 80 3.33 -16.47 2.39
CA GLY A 80 3.69 -17.37 3.49
C GLY A 80 2.58 -17.57 4.53
N SER A 81 1.33 -17.76 4.09
CA SER A 81 0.17 -17.96 4.97
C SER A 81 -0.07 -16.77 5.91
N SER A 82 0.22 -15.55 5.43
CA SER A 82 0.05 -14.28 6.15
C SER A 82 -1.40 -13.81 6.14
N VAL A 83 -1.68 -12.82 7.01
CA VAL A 83 -2.90 -12.02 6.94
C VAL A 83 -2.51 -10.56 6.74
N ILE A 84 -3.19 -9.86 5.83
CA ILE A 84 -3.09 -8.41 5.73
C ILE A 84 -4.47 -7.75 5.79
N ASP A 85 -4.62 -6.75 6.65
CA ASP A 85 -5.81 -5.91 6.75
C ASP A 85 -5.39 -4.47 6.48
N MET A 86 -5.83 -3.90 5.36
CA MET A 86 -5.55 -2.52 4.97
C MET A 86 -6.83 -1.70 4.96
N ASP A 87 -6.84 -0.61 5.72
CA ASP A 87 -7.96 0.33 5.75
C ASP A 87 -7.51 1.75 5.45
N ALA A 88 -8.30 2.48 4.65
CA ALA A 88 -8.16 3.91 4.42
C ALA A 88 -6.75 4.35 3.95
N CYS A 89 -6.12 3.62 3.02
CA CYS A 89 -4.82 3.96 2.44
C CYS A 89 -4.95 4.49 1.02
N VAL A 90 -4.07 5.42 0.62
CA VAL A 90 -3.88 5.81 -0.79
C VAL A 90 -2.55 5.25 -1.28
N VAL A 91 -2.57 4.30 -2.21
CA VAL A 91 -1.38 3.56 -2.67
C VAL A 91 -1.07 3.89 -4.13
N ILE A 92 0.14 4.40 -4.38
CA ILE A 92 0.55 4.92 -5.69
C ILE A 92 1.92 4.42 -6.15
N ASN A 93 2.15 4.55 -7.46
CA ASN A 93 3.44 4.36 -8.13
C ASN A 93 4.10 2.98 -7.90
N GLY A 94 3.35 1.93 -7.60
CA GLY A 94 3.86 0.57 -7.45
C GLY A 94 3.91 -0.20 -8.76
N SER A 95 4.76 -1.23 -8.83
CA SER A 95 4.63 -2.30 -9.83
C SER A 95 3.36 -3.14 -9.56
N ASN A 96 3.09 -3.40 -8.30
CA ASN A 96 1.76 -3.74 -7.80
C ASN A 96 1.49 -2.85 -6.59
N GLY A 97 0.31 -2.25 -6.50
CA GLY A 97 -0.07 -1.52 -5.29
C GLY A 97 -0.11 -2.47 -4.09
N LEU A 98 -0.77 -3.63 -4.28
CA LEU A 98 -0.73 -4.77 -3.37
C LEU A 98 -0.53 -6.05 -4.17
N LEU A 99 0.46 -6.87 -3.79
CA LEU A 99 0.71 -8.21 -4.30
C LEU A 99 0.43 -9.23 -3.18
N VAL A 100 -0.65 -9.98 -3.33
CA VAL A 100 -1.05 -11.06 -2.41
C VAL A 100 -0.67 -12.39 -3.06
N GLN A 101 -0.04 -13.31 -2.32
CA GLN A 101 0.42 -14.58 -2.87
C GLN A 101 0.03 -15.78 -2.01
N ASN A 102 -0.21 -16.91 -2.67
CA ASN A 102 -0.44 -18.23 -2.08
C ASN A 102 -1.61 -18.26 -1.09
N GLU A 103 -1.37 -18.78 0.11
CA GLU A 103 -2.34 -19.03 1.19
C GLU A 103 -2.64 -17.77 2.02
N THR A 104 -2.38 -16.59 1.48
CA THR A 104 -2.57 -15.32 2.21
C THR A 104 -4.04 -14.93 2.25
N THR A 105 -4.49 -14.39 3.38
CA THR A 105 -5.80 -13.74 3.50
C THR A 105 -5.64 -12.23 3.51
N ALA A 106 -6.34 -11.52 2.63
CA ALA A 106 -6.27 -10.08 2.53
C ALA A 106 -7.65 -9.42 2.67
N PHE A 107 -7.76 -8.45 3.55
CA PHE A 107 -8.93 -7.57 3.71
C PHE A 107 -8.55 -6.14 3.36
N ILE A 108 -9.16 -5.58 2.32
CA ILE A 108 -8.85 -4.25 1.82
C ILE A 108 -10.13 -3.41 1.85
N THR A 109 -10.15 -2.34 2.65
CA THR A 109 -11.32 -1.50 2.84
C THR A 109 -11.00 -0.02 2.67
N GLN A 110 -11.86 0.73 1.98
CA GLN A 110 -11.75 2.20 1.89
C GLN A 110 -10.41 2.69 1.32
N CYS A 111 -9.74 1.87 0.52
CA CYS A 111 -8.45 2.21 -0.05
C CYS A 111 -8.59 2.84 -1.44
N SER A 112 -7.53 3.44 -1.93
CA SER A 112 -7.39 3.89 -3.32
C SER A 112 -6.07 3.38 -3.88
N PHE A 113 -6.11 2.62 -4.97
CA PHE A 113 -4.94 2.18 -5.72
C PHE A 113 -4.89 2.94 -7.05
N TYR A 114 -4.00 3.93 -7.11
CA TYR A 114 -3.95 4.91 -8.18
C TYR A 114 -2.58 4.94 -8.86
N GLY A 115 -2.52 4.83 -10.19
CA GLY A 115 -1.26 5.03 -10.92
C GLY A 115 -0.20 3.94 -10.67
N ASN A 116 -0.61 2.75 -10.24
CA ASN A 116 0.28 1.59 -10.15
C ASN A 116 0.34 0.89 -11.52
N GLN A 117 1.25 -0.07 -11.72
CA GLN A 117 1.14 -0.94 -12.89
C GLN A 117 -0.07 -1.86 -12.75
N LYS A 118 -0.18 -2.60 -11.64
CA LYS A 118 -1.44 -3.24 -11.24
C LYS A 118 -1.89 -2.67 -9.90
N GLY A 119 -3.18 -2.34 -9.75
CA GLY A 119 -3.70 -1.84 -8.48
C GLY A 119 -3.55 -2.89 -7.38
N ILE A 120 -4.25 -4.02 -7.53
CA ILE A 120 -4.10 -5.20 -6.68
C ILE A 120 -3.86 -6.43 -7.57
N LYS A 121 -2.91 -7.29 -7.18
CA LYS A 121 -2.66 -8.58 -7.80
C LYS A 121 -2.77 -9.70 -6.76
N PHE A 122 -3.57 -10.72 -7.04
CA PHE A 122 -3.62 -11.94 -6.23
C PHE A 122 -3.12 -13.15 -7.03
N GLU A 123 -2.05 -13.78 -6.55
CA GLU A 123 -1.46 -14.99 -7.14
C GLU A 123 -1.67 -16.18 -6.20
N GLY A 124 -2.77 -16.92 -6.34
CA GLY A 124 -3.00 -18.11 -5.50
C GLY A 124 -4.42 -18.67 -5.58
N THR A 125 -4.56 -19.95 -5.25
CA THR A 125 -5.84 -20.68 -5.27
C THR A 125 -6.24 -21.24 -3.90
N SER A 126 -5.53 -20.86 -2.84
CA SER A 126 -5.73 -21.37 -1.46
C SER A 126 -5.90 -20.26 -0.41
N GLY A 127 -5.50 -19.03 -0.73
CA GLY A 127 -5.79 -17.83 0.03
C GLY A 127 -7.11 -17.17 -0.37
N SER A 128 -7.41 -16.01 0.21
CA SER A 128 -8.59 -15.23 -0.15
C SER A 128 -8.33 -13.73 -0.12
N VAL A 129 -8.99 -13.00 -1.03
CA VAL A 129 -8.90 -11.54 -1.09
C VAL A 129 -10.30 -10.94 -1.08
N THR A 130 -10.58 -10.13 -0.07
CA THR A 130 -11.81 -9.34 0.03
C THR A 130 -11.46 -7.86 -0.16
N VAL A 131 -12.10 -7.22 -1.14
CA VAL A 131 -11.94 -5.80 -1.42
C VAL A 131 -13.29 -5.10 -1.36
N LEU A 132 -13.39 -4.08 -0.50
CA LEU A 132 -14.63 -3.38 -0.21
C LEU A 132 -14.44 -1.86 -0.32
N ASN A 133 -15.38 -1.18 -0.97
CA ASN A 133 -15.46 0.29 -1.00
C ASN A 133 -14.12 0.95 -1.40
N THR A 134 -13.50 0.43 -2.45
CA THR A 134 -12.12 0.75 -2.84
C THR A 134 -12.08 1.24 -4.28
N ILE A 135 -11.21 2.21 -4.54
CA ILE A 135 -11.00 2.78 -5.88
C ILE A 135 -9.77 2.12 -6.52
N LEU A 136 -9.91 1.67 -7.77
CA LEU A 136 -8.84 1.06 -8.57
C LEU A 136 -8.73 1.81 -9.90
N ALA A 137 -7.93 2.87 -9.95
CA ALA A 137 -7.98 3.81 -11.07
C ALA A 137 -6.62 4.17 -11.64
N PHE A 138 -6.60 4.50 -12.93
CA PHE A 138 -5.40 4.98 -13.64
C PHE A 138 -4.19 4.05 -13.55
N ASN A 139 -4.39 2.75 -13.33
CA ASN A 139 -3.28 1.81 -13.31
C ASN A 139 -2.82 1.52 -14.76
N THR A 140 -1.50 1.38 -14.96
CA THR A 140 -0.93 1.27 -16.31
C THR A 140 -1.16 -0.09 -16.95
N GLU A 141 -1.66 -1.07 -16.19
CA GLU A 141 -2.21 -2.32 -16.68
C GLU A 141 -3.64 -2.54 -16.14
N TYR A 142 -3.77 -3.24 -15.01
CA TYR A 142 -5.05 -3.69 -14.48
C TYR A 142 -5.41 -3.00 -13.17
N GLY A 143 -6.70 -2.75 -12.94
CA GLY A 143 -7.20 -2.34 -11.62
C GLY A 143 -7.04 -3.48 -10.60
N PHE A 144 -7.64 -4.63 -10.91
CA PHE A 144 -7.50 -5.87 -10.15
C PHE A 144 -7.10 -7.03 -11.06
N ALA A 145 -6.10 -7.80 -10.65
CA ALA A 145 -5.63 -9.00 -11.34
C ALA A 145 -5.61 -10.20 -10.39
N CYS A 146 -5.96 -11.38 -10.90
CA CYS A 146 -5.89 -12.63 -10.15
C CYS A 146 -5.66 -13.84 -11.07
N ASP A 147 -5.24 -14.94 -10.46
CA ASP A 147 -5.14 -16.23 -11.15
C ASP A 147 -6.50 -16.93 -11.26
N GLU A 148 -6.66 -17.80 -12.26
CA GLU A 148 -7.86 -18.61 -12.40
C GLU A 148 -8.06 -19.51 -11.17
N GLY A 149 -9.28 -19.55 -10.62
CA GLY A 149 -9.59 -20.33 -9.43
C GLY A 149 -9.28 -19.63 -8.09
N SER A 150 -8.86 -18.36 -8.13
CA SER A 150 -8.69 -17.53 -6.92
C SER A 150 -10.01 -17.33 -6.17
N PHE A 151 -9.97 -17.36 -4.84
CA PHE A 151 -11.10 -16.98 -4.00
C PHE A 151 -11.11 -15.47 -3.76
N ILE A 152 -12.06 -14.77 -4.40
CA ILE A 152 -12.17 -13.31 -4.32
C ILE A 152 -13.59 -12.89 -3.95
N ASP A 153 -13.71 -11.80 -3.18
CA ASP A 153 -14.96 -11.10 -2.88
C ASP A 153 -14.77 -9.60 -3.11
N LEU A 154 -15.34 -9.10 -4.21
CA LEU A 154 -15.16 -7.73 -4.68
C LEU A 154 -16.49 -6.98 -4.59
N ARG A 155 -16.58 -5.96 -3.74
CA ARG A 155 -17.84 -5.24 -3.48
C ARG A 155 -17.67 -3.74 -3.43
N TYR A 156 -18.60 -3.01 -4.05
CA TYR A 156 -18.60 -1.54 -4.12
C TYR A 156 -17.26 -0.98 -4.60
N LEU A 157 -16.73 -1.55 -5.69
CA LEU A 157 -15.49 -1.09 -6.30
C LEU A 157 -15.79 -0.04 -7.36
N ASP A 158 -14.98 1.01 -7.37
CA ASP A 158 -14.93 1.96 -8.47
C ASP A 158 -13.62 1.76 -9.23
N ALA A 159 -13.71 1.09 -10.38
CA ALA A 159 -12.57 0.81 -11.23
C ALA A 159 -12.74 1.51 -12.59
N TYR A 160 -11.80 2.39 -12.93
CA TYR A 160 -11.87 3.16 -14.16
C TYR A 160 -10.50 3.62 -14.65
N GLN A 161 -10.38 3.84 -15.97
CA GLN A 161 -9.17 4.36 -16.61
C GLN A 161 -7.91 3.51 -16.35
N ASN A 162 -8.06 2.22 -16.11
CA ASN A 162 -6.95 1.26 -16.15
C ASN A 162 -6.64 0.92 -17.62
N THR A 163 -5.36 0.94 -18.00
CA THR A 163 -4.96 0.94 -19.43
C THR A 163 -5.30 -0.35 -20.16
N LEU A 164 -5.12 -1.51 -19.54
CA LEU A 164 -5.46 -2.78 -20.16
C LEU A 164 -6.93 -3.10 -19.92
N GLU A 165 -7.31 -3.33 -18.67
CA GLU A 165 -8.70 -3.58 -18.26
C GLU A 165 -8.88 -3.21 -16.79
N ASN A 166 -10.13 -2.99 -16.36
CA ASN A 166 -10.41 -2.84 -14.93
C ASN A 166 -10.15 -4.13 -14.14
N TYR A 167 -10.46 -5.29 -14.75
CA TYR A 167 -10.34 -6.60 -14.14
C TYR A 167 -9.74 -7.60 -15.13
N VAL A 168 -8.85 -8.48 -14.68
CA VAL A 168 -8.51 -9.69 -15.46
C VAL A 168 -9.76 -10.58 -15.58
N LYS A 169 -9.95 -11.26 -16.72
CA LYS A 169 -11.18 -11.99 -17.10
C LYS A 169 -11.81 -12.85 -15.99
N TRP A 170 -10.99 -13.56 -15.22
CA TRP A 170 -11.42 -14.50 -14.17
C TRP A 170 -11.68 -13.84 -12.81
N CYS A 171 -11.50 -12.52 -12.75
CA CYS A 171 -11.46 -11.72 -11.54
C CYS A 171 -12.52 -10.63 -11.54
N SER A 172 -13.56 -10.79 -12.37
CA SER A 172 -14.67 -9.85 -12.44
C SER A 172 -15.51 -9.97 -11.16
N GLY A 173 -15.79 -8.82 -10.54
CA GLY A 173 -16.76 -8.68 -9.47
C GLY A 173 -18.20 -8.67 -9.97
#